data_AF-A0A0J8DTV7-F1
#
_entry.id   AF-A0A0J8DTV7-F1
#
_cell.length_a   1.000
_cell.length_b   1.000
_cell.length_c   1.000
_cell.angle_alpha   90.00
_cell.angle_beta   90.00
_cell.angle_gamma   90.00
#
_symmetry.space_group_name_H-M   'P 1'
#
loop_
_entity.id
_entity.type
_entity.pdbx_description
1 polymer ?
#
loop_
_entity_poly.entity_id
_entity_poly.type
_entity_poly.pdbx_seq_one_letter_code
_entity_poly.pdbx_strand_id
1 'polypeptide(L)'
;PLRGNVKISGYAIVKSVPQADTLVLVGSGPAGKAPPEKVLILSGIVVPRIARRKDAVDEPYAFHAKEFMRKLVIGKRVKFTVTYIHGESGREYGTAELENVGDLTEKLVAEGWAKLKPAKEPANKSKDKDAKVKPEQEKYEILSAKEAAAIEAKIGLHAAKPVANAVRTVEHLTAADQIKEFFNANRGKKLNCIVEQVREGSSLRLELPEKTHKVFVLHLAGVQAPRIPVPKSGVYICKHWLAWCLFTVFV
;
A
#
# COMPACT_ATOMS: atom_id res chain seq x y z
N PRO A 1 14.17 -21.84 7.76
CA PRO A 1 13.11 -20.81 7.86
C PRO A 1 13.03 -20.29 9.30
N LEU A 2 13.33 -19.00 9.50
CA LEU A 2 13.24 -18.38 10.83
C LEU A 2 11.78 -18.43 11.30
N ARG A 3 11.47 -19.35 12.22
CA ARG A 3 10.18 -19.48 12.91
C ARG A 3 10.33 -18.82 14.28
N GLY A 4 9.44 -17.88 14.64
CA GLY A 4 9.44 -17.21 15.95
C GLY A 4 9.39 -15.67 15.85
N ASN A 5 9.51 -15.00 17.00
CA ASN A 5 9.59 -13.54 17.14
C ASN A 5 10.91 -13.04 16.54
N VAL A 6 10.95 -12.89 15.23
CA VAL A 6 12.11 -12.38 14.48
C VAL A 6 11.99 -10.87 14.43
N LYS A 7 12.81 -10.17 15.22
CA LYS A 7 12.88 -8.71 15.20
C LYS A 7 13.93 -8.24 14.20
N ILE A 8 13.53 -8.06 12.94
CA ILE A 8 14.38 -7.42 11.91
C ILE A 8 13.97 -5.97 11.81
N SER A 9 14.89 -5.03 12.01
CA SER A 9 14.62 -3.60 11.82
C SER A 9 15.60 -2.98 10.84
N GLY A 10 15.17 -1.93 10.17
CA GLY A 10 16.00 -1.22 9.20
C GLY A 10 15.29 -0.01 8.63
N TYR A 11 15.96 0.64 7.67
CA TYR A 11 15.40 1.73 6.90
C TYR A 11 15.24 1.31 5.45
N ALA A 12 14.14 1.72 4.81
CA ALA A 12 13.90 1.46 3.40
C ALA A 12 13.04 2.58 2.79
N ILE A 13 13.06 2.68 1.47
CA ILE A 13 12.19 3.60 0.73
C ILE A 13 10.90 2.84 0.37
N VAL A 14 9.74 3.49 0.53
CA VAL A 14 8.47 2.90 0.10
C VAL A 14 8.32 3.04 -1.41
N LYS A 15 8.28 1.90 -2.09
CA LYS A 15 8.08 1.81 -3.55
C LYS A 15 6.60 1.84 -3.93
N SER A 16 5.76 1.10 -3.22
CA SER A 16 4.33 1.06 -3.51
C SER A 16 3.50 0.62 -2.31
N VAL A 17 2.20 0.90 -2.38
CA VAL A 17 1.19 0.59 -1.36
C VAL A 17 0.08 -0.27 -2.00
N PRO A 18 0.21 -1.61 -2.03
CA PRO A 18 -0.81 -2.48 -2.64
C PRO A 18 -2.14 -2.49 -1.90
N GLN A 19 -2.11 -2.30 -0.58
CA GLN A 19 -3.25 -2.20 0.33
C GLN A 19 -2.89 -1.18 1.41
N ALA A 20 -3.86 -0.60 2.12
CA ALA A 20 -3.59 0.43 3.13
C ALA A 20 -2.61 -0.03 4.23
N ASP A 21 -2.62 -1.30 4.60
CA ASP A 21 -1.72 -1.89 5.60
C ASP A 21 -0.44 -2.51 5.00
N THR A 22 -0.27 -2.53 3.69
CA THR A 22 0.79 -3.29 3.04
C THR A 22 1.73 -2.35 2.30
N LEU A 23 3.02 -2.41 2.63
CA LEU A 23 4.07 -1.58 2.04
C LEU A 23 5.07 -2.45 1.27
N VAL A 24 5.40 -2.06 0.05
CA VAL A 24 6.55 -2.61 -0.68
C VAL A 24 7.74 -1.70 -0.43
N LEU A 25 8.72 -2.22 0.27
CA LEU A 25 9.93 -1.54 0.71
C LEU A 25 11.10 -1.92 -0.20
N VAL A 26 11.96 -0.95 -0.49
CA VAL A 26 13.17 -1.15 -1.28
C VAL A 26 14.38 -0.72 -0.47
N GLY A 27 15.33 -1.64 -0.32
CA GLY A 27 16.62 -1.38 0.33
C GLY A 27 17.68 -0.87 -0.64
N SER A 28 18.81 -0.41 -0.11
CA SER A 28 20.00 -0.11 -0.91
C SER A 28 20.63 -1.43 -1.40
N GLY A 29 20.66 -1.64 -2.72
CA GLY A 29 21.34 -2.77 -3.35
C GLY A 29 22.69 -2.37 -3.97
N PRO A 30 23.56 -3.35 -4.31
CA PRO A 30 24.79 -3.09 -5.04
C PRO A 30 24.53 -2.40 -6.37
N ALA A 31 25.41 -1.48 -6.77
CA ALA A 31 25.32 -0.80 -8.06
C ALA A 31 25.23 -1.81 -9.22
N GLY A 32 24.30 -1.58 -10.15
CA GLY A 32 24.09 -2.44 -11.32
C GLY A 32 23.18 -3.66 -11.11
N LYS A 33 22.71 -3.93 -9.89
CA LYS A 33 21.69 -4.96 -9.62
C LYS A 33 20.36 -4.33 -9.23
N ALA A 34 19.26 -5.06 -9.46
CA ALA A 34 17.96 -4.65 -8.95
C ALA A 34 18.02 -4.57 -7.42
N PRO A 35 17.56 -3.47 -6.80
CA PRO A 35 17.58 -3.33 -5.36
C PRO A 35 16.66 -4.37 -4.71
N PRO A 36 17.01 -4.86 -3.51
CA PRO A 36 16.21 -5.85 -2.82
C PRO A 36 14.85 -5.27 -2.41
N GLU A 37 13.78 -6.03 -2.68
CA GLU A 37 12.41 -5.67 -2.32
C GLU A 37 11.93 -6.52 -1.15
N LYS A 38 11.12 -5.92 -0.28
CA LYS A 38 10.48 -6.57 0.86
C LYS A 38 9.04 -6.10 0.96
N VAL A 39 8.12 -7.03 1.26
CA VAL A 39 6.72 -6.69 1.54
C VAL A 39 6.50 -6.74 3.04
N LEU A 40 6.12 -5.62 3.63
CA LEU A 40 5.79 -5.50 5.04
C LEU A 40 4.28 -5.28 5.19
N ILE A 41 3.64 -6.04 6.07
CA ILE A 41 2.24 -5.84 6.45
C ILE A 41 2.19 -5.27 7.87
N LEU A 42 1.48 -4.15 8.04
CA LEU A 42 1.28 -3.52 9.34
C LEU A 42 0.48 -4.45 10.27
N SER A 43 1.06 -4.76 11.42
CA SER A 43 0.47 -5.66 12.41
C SER A 43 -0.52 -4.93 13.34
N GLY A 44 -1.43 -5.70 13.94
CA GLY A 44 -2.34 -5.19 14.99
C GLY A 44 -3.61 -4.50 14.48
N ILE A 45 -3.76 -4.34 13.16
CA ILE A 45 -4.91 -3.67 12.56
C ILE A 45 -5.55 -4.47 11.44
N VAL A 46 -6.79 -4.09 11.10
CA VAL A 46 -7.56 -4.56 9.95
C VAL A 46 -7.99 -3.36 9.14
N VAL A 47 -7.65 -3.35 7.85
CA VAL A 47 -8.01 -2.28 6.90
C VAL A 47 -9.02 -2.79 5.88
N PRO A 48 -9.86 -1.90 5.31
CA PRO A 48 -10.72 -2.24 4.19
C PRO A 48 -9.89 -2.67 2.98
N ARG A 49 -10.32 -3.73 2.30
CA ARG A 49 -9.57 -4.40 1.24
C ARG A 49 -9.99 -3.98 -0.15
N ILE A 50 -8.98 -3.66 -0.97
CA ILE A 50 -9.17 -3.52 -2.41
C ILE A 50 -9.28 -4.91 -3.03
N ALA A 51 -10.27 -5.08 -3.91
CA ALA A 51 -10.52 -6.27 -4.66
C ALA A 51 -9.30 -6.67 -5.50
N ARG A 52 -8.97 -7.96 -5.47
CA ARG A 52 -7.84 -8.50 -6.24
C ARG A 52 -8.21 -8.89 -7.66
N ARG A 53 -9.48 -9.23 -7.88
CA ARG A 53 -10.01 -9.62 -9.19
C ARG A 53 -10.76 -8.43 -9.80
N LYS A 54 -10.75 -8.34 -11.13
CA LYS A 54 -11.37 -7.23 -11.87
C LYS A 54 -12.89 -7.18 -11.73
N ASP A 55 -13.51 -8.33 -11.52
CA ASP A 55 -14.94 -8.54 -11.35
C ASP A 55 -15.39 -8.39 -9.88
N ALA A 56 -14.44 -8.28 -8.95
CA ALA A 56 -14.75 -8.14 -7.54
C ALA A 56 -14.86 -6.67 -7.15
N VAL A 57 -15.73 -6.41 -6.18
CA VAL A 57 -16.00 -5.07 -5.65
C VAL A 57 -15.11 -4.81 -4.44
N ASP A 58 -14.60 -3.59 -4.35
CA ASP A 58 -13.82 -3.14 -3.20
C ASP A 58 -14.68 -3.09 -1.93
N GLU A 59 -14.07 -3.32 -0.78
CA GLU A 59 -14.73 -3.00 0.49
C GLU A 59 -14.94 -1.48 0.61
N PRO A 60 -15.99 -1.02 1.31
CA PRO A 60 -16.20 0.39 1.57
C PRO A 60 -14.95 1.04 2.17
N TYR A 61 -14.58 2.19 1.63
CA TYR A 61 -13.40 2.99 1.97
C TYR A 61 -12.04 2.37 1.65
N ALA A 62 -11.96 1.20 1.01
CA ALA A 62 -10.68 0.54 0.69
C ALA A 62 -9.75 1.41 -0.17
N PHE A 63 -10.30 2.01 -1.23
CA PHE A 63 -9.54 2.91 -2.09
C PHE A 63 -9.07 4.16 -1.34
N HIS A 64 -9.93 4.75 -0.49
CA HIS A 64 -9.62 5.95 0.28
C HIS A 64 -8.47 5.69 1.25
N ALA A 65 -8.52 4.58 1.98
CA ALA A 65 -7.45 4.17 2.90
C ALA A 65 -6.13 3.89 2.15
N LYS A 66 -6.16 3.22 0.99
CA LYS A 66 -4.96 3.02 0.15
C LYS A 66 -4.40 4.36 -0.32
N GLU A 67 -5.23 5.27 -0.83
CA GLU A 67 -4.79 6.56 -1.35
C GLU A 67 -4.22 7.47 -0.27
N PHE A 68 -4.82 7.46 0.92
CA PHE A 68 -4.27 8.14 2.08
C PHE A 68 -2.83 7.70 2.35
N MET A 69 -2.60 6.38 2.41
CA MET A 69 -1.27 5.84 2.61
C MET A 69 -0.33 6.11 1.44
N ARG A 70 -0.82 5.98 0.20
CA ARG A 70 -0.03 6.24 -1.01
C ARG A 70 0.55 7.65 -0.99
N LYS A 71 -0.29 8.66 -0.74
CA LYS A 71 0.11 10.08 -0.65
C LYS A 71 1.02 10.34 0.55
N LEU A 72 0.82 9.60 1.64
CA LEU A 72 1.59 9.77 2.86
C LEU A 72 3.03 9.24 2.73
N VAL A 73 3.23 8.07 2.12
CA VAL A 73 4.51 7.33 2.27
C VAL A 73 5.30 7.03 0.99
N ILE A 74 4.70 7.05 -0.21
CA ILE A 74 5.46 6.69 -1.43
C ILE A 74 6.66 7.61 -1.63
N GLY A 75 7.79 7.02 -2.01
CA GLY A 75 9.06 7.73 -2.23
C GLY A 75 9.77 8.14 -0.95
N LYS A 76 9.12 8.02 0.23
CA LYS A 76 9.70 8.42 1.51
C LYS A 76 10.46 7.27 2.17
N ARG A 77 11.46 7.65 2.96
CA ARG A 77 12.24 6.72 3.79
C ARG A 77 11.47 6.43 5.09
N VAL A 78 11.23 5.17 5.38
CA VAL A 78 10.57 4.71 6.60
C VAL A 78 11.51 3.81 7.40
N LYS A 79 11.40 3.87 8.72
CA LYS A 79 11.99 2.89 9.64
C LYS A 79 10.98 1.78 9.83
N PHE A 80 11.35 0.55 9.52
CA PHE A 80 10.47 -0.60 9.70
C PHE A 80 11.03 -1.58 10.72
N THR A 81 10.13 -2.32 11.36
CA THR A 81 10.47 -3.46 12.23
C THR A 81 9.54 -4.61 11.91
N VAL A 82 10.06 -5.71 11.39
CA VAL A 82 9.36 -6.99 11.30
C VAL A 82 9.28 -7.58 12.70
N THR A 83 8.08 -7.99 13.11
CA THR A 83 7.80 -8.58 14.43
C THR A 83 7.67 -10.09 14.33
N TYR A 84 6.93 -10.57 13.32
CA TYR A 84 6.76 -12.00 13.08
C TYR A 84 6.56 -12.30 11.61
N ILE A 85 6.91 -13.53 11.23
CA ILE A 85 6.68 -14.06 9.88
C ILE A 85 5.60 -15.13 9.99
N HIS A 86 4.54 -14.99 9.20
CA HIS A 86 3.46 -15.97 9.20
C HIS A 86 3.95 -17.28 8.56
N GLY A 87 4.02 -18.35 9.37
CA GLY A 87 4.73 -19.58 9.02
C GLY A 87 4.28 -20.25 7.71
N GLU A 88 2.99 -20.20 7.38
CA GLU A 88 2.43 -20.85 6.19
C GLU A 88 2.56 -20.00 4.92
N SER A 89 2.35 -18.69 5.04
CA SER A 89 2.31 -17.77 3.89
C SER A 89 3.64 -17.05 3.64
N GLY A 90 4.59 -17.13 4.57
CA GLY A 90 5.85 -16.39 4.54
C GLY A 90 5.69 -14.87 4.65
N ARG A 91 4.48 -14.36 4.93
CA ARG A 91 4.21 -12.92 5.01
C ARG A 91 4.85 -12.34 6.26
N GLU A 92 5.57 -11.24 6.07
CA GLU A 92 6.23 -10.52 7.15
C GLU A 92 5.30 -9.45 7.73
N TYR A 93 5.04 -9.52 9.02
CA TYR A 93 4.19 -8.59 9.75
C TYR A 93 5.03 -7.75 10.72
N GLY A 94 4.70 -6.47 10.83
CA GLY A 94 5.49 -5.57 11.66
C GLY A 94 4.94 -4.16 11.76
N THR A 95 5.81 -3.22 12.08
CA THR A 95 5.51 -1.79 12.23
C THR A 95 6.38 -0.98 11.28
N ALA A 96 5.89 0.21 10.92
CA ALA A 96 6.66 1.17 10.15
C ALA A 96 6.41 2.58 10.70
N GLU A 97 7.47 3.36 10.78
CA GLU A 97 7.51 4.73 11.28
C GLU A 97 8.05 5.63 10.18
N LEU A 98 7.39 6.76 9.96
CA LEU A 98 7.82 7.80 9.04
C LEU A 98 8.27 9.02 9.84
N GLU A 99 9.40 9.62 9.45
CA GLU A 99 9.89 10.85 10.07
C GLU A 99 8.83 11.96 10.03
N ASN A 100 8.67 12.71 11.13
CA ASN A 100 7.65 13.75 11.33
C ASN A 100 6.18 13.29 11.40
N VAL A 101 5.89 12.01 11.12
CA VAL A 101 4.53 11.45 11.22
C VAL A 101 4.40 10.47 12.39
N GLY A 102 5.46 9.72 12.68
CA GLY A 102 5.46 8.66 13.69
C GLY A 102 4.98 7.32 13.14
N ASP A 103 4.36 6.52 14.00
CA ASP A 103 3.90 5.17 13.67
C ASP A 103 2.72 5.19 12.67
N LEU A 104 2.88 4.50 11.55
CA LEU A 104 1.91 4.46 10.46
C LEU A 104 0.63 3.68 10.83
N THR A 105 0.73 2.67 11.70
CA THR A 105 -0.43 1.95 12.24
C THR A 105 -1.28 2.90 13.09
N GLU A 106 -0.63 3.67 13.96
CA GLU A 106 -1.33 4.68 14.77
C GLU A 106 -1.99 5.75 13.91
N LYS A 107 -1.31 6.20 12.84
CA LYS A 107 -1.88 7.20 11.92
C LYS A 107 -3.09 6.66 11.16
N LEU A 108 -3.05 5.41 10.69
CA LEU A 108 -4.19 4.77 10.02
C LEU A 108 -5.42 4.68 10.93
N VAL A 109 -5.22 4.29 12.19
CA VAL A 109 -6.31 4.17 13.17
C VAL A 109 -6.86 5.55 13.54
N ALA A 110 -5.99 6.53 13.80
CA ALA A 110 -6.40 7.88 14.18
C ALA A 110 -7.23 8.59 13.09
N GLU A 111 -6.99 8.29 11.82
CA GLU A 111 -7.76 8.83 10.69
C GLU A 111 -8.99 7.97 10.33
N GLY A 112 -9.27 6.92 11.10
CA GLY A 112 -10.42 6.04 10.89
C GLY A 112 -10.29 5.14 9.66
N TRP A 113 -9.08 4.86 9.18
CA TRP A 113 -8.82 3.97 8.03
C TRP A 113 -8.54 2.52 8.41
N ALA A 114 -8.46 2.22 9.70
CA ALA A 114 -8.21 0.88 10.20
C ALA A 114 -8.93 0.64 11.52
N LYS A 115 -9.31 -0.62 11.76
CA LYS A 115 -9.83 -1.10 13.05
C LYS A 115 -8.76 -1.90 13.77
N LEU A 116 -8.79 -1.93 15.10
CA LEU A 116 -7.88 -2.81 15.82
C LEU A 116 -8.27 -4.27 15.60
N LYS A 117 -7.26 -5.12 15.48
CA LYS A 117 -7.49 -6.55 15.58
C LYS A 117 -7.75 -6.88 17.05
N PRO A 118 -8.82 -7.64 17.39
CA PRO A 118 -9.06 -8.02 18.77
C PRO A 118 -7.83 -8.75 19.31
N ALA A 119 -7.41 -8.36 20.52
CA ALA A 119 -6.32 -9.03 21.20
C ALA A 119 -6.63 -10.53 21.29
N LYS A 120 -5.68 -11.38 20.85
CA LYS A 120 -5.75 -12.79 21.22
C LYS A 120 -5.60 -12.83 22.73
N GLU A 121 -6.59 -13.39 23.43
CA GLU A 121 -6.46 -13.59 24.87
C GLU A 121 -5.10 -14.27 25.15
N PRO A 122 -4.32 -13.76 26.11
CA PRO A 122 -3.06 -14.39 26.43
C PRO A 122 -3.36 -15.80 26.92
N ALA A 123 -2.78 -16.80 26.24
CA ALA A 123 -2.90 -18.22 26.60
C ALA A 123 -2.32 -18.56 27.99
N ASN A 124 -1.80 -17.57 28.73
CA ASN A 124 -1.38 -17.70 30.12
C ASN A 124 -1.71 -16.41 30.88
N LYS A 125 -2.80 -16.43 31.65
CA LYS A 125 -3.02 -15.50 32.77
C LYS A 125 -2.09 -15.91 33.93
N SER A 126 -0.79 -15.63 33.84
CA SER A 126 0.06 -15.68 35.04
C SER A 126 -0.36 -14.52 35.95
N LYS A 127 -0.89 -14.84 37.13
CA LYS A 127 -1.41 -13.92 38.15
C LYS A 127 -0.28 -13.14 38.87
N ASP A 128 0.71 -12.64 38.16
CA ASP A 128 1.74 -11.79 38.76
C ASP A 128 1.36 -10.33 38.57
N LYS A 129 0.94 -9.69 39.67
CA LYS A 129 0.54 -8.27 39.72
C LYS A 129 1.70 -7.28 39.55
N ASP A 130 2.94 -7.79 39.52
CA ASP A 130 4.18 -7.03 39.32
C ASP A 130 4.79 -7.23 37.91
N ALA A 131 4.06 -7.88 37.00
CA ALA A 131 4.51 -8.03 35.63
C ALA A 131 4.52 -6.66 34.93
N LYS A 132 5.73 -6.10 34.71
CA LYS A 132 5.95 -4.93 33.82
C LYS A 132 5.04 -5.04 32.61
N VAL A 133 4.22 -4.01 32.37
CA VAL A 133 3.33 -3.95 31.21
C VAL A 133 4.18 -4.24 29.98
N LYS A 134 3.82 -5.30 29.24
CA LYS A 134 4.57 -5.66 28.03
C LYS A 134 4.40 -4.51 27.04
N PRO A 135 5.45 -4.07 26.32
CA PRO A 135 5.34 -2.97 25.34
C PRO A 135 4.23 -3.17 24.29
N GLU A 136 3.85 -4.41 24.02
CA GLU A 136 2.72 -4.75 23.13
C GLU A 136 1.36 -4.35 23.69
N GLN A 137 1.18 -4.41 25.02
CA GLN A 137 -0.05 -4.03 25.71
C GLN A 137 -0.21 -2.51 25.74
N GLU A 138 0.86 -1.78 26.05
CA GLU A 138 0.85 -0.30 26.02
C GLU A 138 0.49 0.21 24.62
N LYS A 139 1.08 -0.39 23.58
CA LYS A 139 0.76 -0.05 22.20
C LYS A 139 -0.70 -0.33 21.84
N TYR A 140 -1.25 -1.45 22.31
CA TYR A 140 -2.65 -1.78 22.10
C TYR A 140 -3.58 -0.74 22.74
N GLU A 141 -3.28 -0.29 23.95
CA GLU A 141 -4.07 0.73 24.66
C GLU A 141 -4.04 2.09 23.95
N ILE A 142 -2.86 2.51 23.46
CA ILE A 142 -2.73 3.73 22.63
C ILE A 142 -3.58 3.62 21.37
N LEU A 143 -3.50 2.48 20.66
CA LEU A 143 -4.28 2.25 19.45
C LEU A 143 -5.79 2.22 19.73
N SER A 144 -6.20 1.63 20.86
CA SER A 144 -7.60 1.56 21.29
C SER A 144 -8.18 2.94 21.57
N ALA A 145 -7.43 3.80 22.28
CA ALA A 145 -7.83 5.18 22.52
C ALA A 145 -7.99 5.98 21.22
N LYS A 146 -7.10 5.77 20.24
CA LYS A 146 -7.17 6.40 18.92
C LYS A 146 -8.38 5.92 18.11
N GLU A 147 -8.70 4.62 18.16
CA GLU A 147 -9.90 4.09 17.50
C GLU A 147 -11.17 4.65 18.14
N ALA A 148 -11.23 4.73 19.48
CA ALA A 148 -12.36 5.33 20.18
C ALA A 148 -12.59 6.80 19.77
N ALA A 149 -11.52 7.59 19.68
CA ALA A 149 -11.60 8.97 19.18
C ALA A 149 -12.08 9.06 17.73
N ALA A 150 -11.62 8.15 16.84
CA ALA A 150 -12.07 8.09 15.46
C ALA A 150 -13.56 7.69 15.34
N ILE A 151 -14.03 6.80 16.22
CA ILE A 151 -15.43 6.40 16.34
C ILE A 151 -16.29 7.58 16.77
N GLU A 152 -15.88 8.30 17.82
CA GLU A 152 -16.60 9.46 18.34
C GLU A 152 -16.68 10.58 17.29
N ALA A 153 -15.57 10.82 16.59
CA ALA A 153 -15.48 11.79 15.50
C ALA A 153 -16.23 11.35 14.23
N LYS A 154 -16.66 10.08 14.13
CA LYS A 154 -17.38 9.51 12.98
C LYS A 154 -16.62 9.69 11.67
N ILE A 155 -15.31 9.47 11.69
CA ILE A 155 -14.44 9.63 10.51
C ILE A 155 -14.14 8.28 9.83
N GLY A 156 -13.89 8.33 8.53
CA GLY A 156 -13.52 7.17 7.73
C GLY A 156 -14.52 6.02 7.86
N LEU A 157 -14.02 4.85 8.28
CA LEU A 157 -14.78 3.63 8.51
C LEU A 157 -15.89 3.77 9.57
N HIS A 158 -15.82 4.79 10.41
CA HIS A 158 -16.72 5.00 11.53
C HIS A 158 -17.80 6.06 11.23
N ALA A 159 -17.85 6.58 10.00
CA ALA A 159 -18.91 7.48 9.58
C ALA A 159 -20.30 6.84 9.70
N ALA A 160 -21.26 7.58 10.25
CA ALA A 160 -22.62 7.08 10.50
C ALA A 160 -23.35 6.63 9.22
N LYS A 161 -23.01 7.24 8.09
CA LYS A 161 -23.45 6.83 6.77
C LYS A 161 -22.23 6.80 5.85
N PRO A 162 -22.07 5.74 5.02
CA PRO A 162 -21.05 5.74 3.99
C PRO A 162 -21.20 6.95 3.06
N VAL A 163 -20.08 7.59 2.70
CA VAL A 163 -20.07 8.60 1.64
C VAL A 163 -20.50 7.97 0.31
N ALA A 164 -21.06 8.76 -0.60
CA ALA A 164 -21.63 8.27 -1.86
C ALA A 164 -20.63 7.47 -2.73
N ASN A 165 -19.34 7.76 -2.62
CA ASN A 165 -18.25 7.10 -3.33
C ASN A 165 -17.43 6.15 -2.42
N ALA A 166 -17.96 5.72 -1.27
CA ALA A 166 -17.23 4.86 -0.34
C ALA A 166 -16.71 3.59 -1.02
N VAL A 167 -17.47 3.05 -1.98
CA VAL A 167 -17.01 2.00 -2.89
C VAL A 167 -16.79 2.63 -4.27
N ARG A 168 -15.59 2.52 -4.82
CA ARG A 168 -15.31 3.03 -6.17
C ARG A 168 -15.92 2.11 -7.23
N THR A 169 -16.45 2.70 -8.29
CA THR A 169 -16.79 1.97 -9.51
C THR A 169 -15.58 1.98 -10.43
N VAL A 170 -15.14 0.80 -10.87
CA VAL A 170 -13.96 0.65 -11.73
C VAL A 170 -14.36 0.10 -13.09
N GLU A 171 -13.93 0.79 -14.14
CA GLU A 171 -14.06 0.37 -15.53
C GLU A 171 -12.67 0.04 -16.09
N HIS A 172 -12.49 -1.20 -16.54
CA HIS A 172 -11.27 -1.62 -17.20
C HIS A 172 -11.40 -1.45 -18.71
N LEU A 173 -10.72 -0.46 -19.28
CA LEU A 173 -10.69 -0.24 -20.72
C LEU A 173 -9.74 -1.25 -21.37
N THR A 174 -10.31 -2.33 -21.91
CA THR A 174 -9.53 -3.40 -22.57
C THR A 174 -9.92 -3.61 -24.02
N ALA A 175 -11.14 -3.25 -24.43
CA ALA A 175 -11.56 -3.37 -25.82
C ALA A 175 -11.03 -2.20 -26.66
N ALA A 176 -10.69 -2.48 -27.92
CA ALA A 176 -10.11 -1.49 -28.83
C ALA A 176 -11.05 -0.28 -29.04
N ASP A 177 -12.36 -0.52 -29.15
CA ASP A 177 -13.32 0.56 -29.41
C ASP A 177 -13.52 1.46 -28.19
N GLN A 178 -13.61 0.87 -26.99
CA GLN A 178 -13.62 1.64 -25.73
C GLN A 178 -12.36 2.53 -25.58
N ILE A 179 -11.19 2.01 -25.95
CA ILE A 179 -9.93 2.75 -25.90
C ILE A 179 -9.92 3.90 -26.92
N LYS A 180 -10.40 3.66 -28.15
CA LYS A 180 -10.51 4.70 -29.18
C LYS A 180 -11.46 5.81 -28.77
N GLU A 181 -12.64 5.46 -28.25
CA GLU A 181 -13.62 6.42 -27.74
C GLU A 181 -13.05 7.26 -26.59
N PHE A 182 -12.42 6.60 -25.61
CA PHE A 182 -11.78 7.27 -24.49
C PHE A 182 -10.66 8.21 -24.96
N PHE A 183 -9.83 7.78 -25.92
CA PHE A 183 -8.79 8.62 -26.51
C PHE A 183 -9.40 9.85 -27.20
N ASN A 184 -10.39 9.66 -28.07
CA ASN A 184 -11.01 10.75 -28.82
C ASN A 184 -11.65 11.78 -27.89
N ALA A 185 -12.31 11.34 -26.81
CA ALA A 185 -12.92 12.23 -25.82
C ALA A 185 -11.89 13.05 -25.01
N ASN A 186 -10.66 12.56 -24.89
CA ASN A 186 -9.61 13.15 -24.05
C ASN A 186 -8.40 13.67 -24.81
N ARG A 187 -8.45 13.66 -26.15
CA ARG A 187 -7.34 14.09 -27.00
C ARG A 187 -6.95 15.53 -26.68
N GLY A 188 -5.66 15.75 -26.45
CA GLY A 188 -5.10 17.07 -26.12
C GLY A 188 -5.33 17.53 -24.67
N LYS A 189 -6.06 16.75 -23.85
CA LYS A 189 -6.27 17.07 -22.43
C LYS A 189 -5.17 16.46 -21.57
N LYS A 190 -4.81 17.18 -20.50
CA LYS A 190 -3.97 16.64 -19.42
C LYS A 190 -4.88 15.92 -18.43
N LEU A 191 -4.60 14.65 -18.15
CA LEU A 191 -5.36 13.82 -17.22
C LEU A 191 -4.51 13.51 -15.98
N ASN A 192 -5.09 13.69 -14.79
CA ASN A 192 -4.43 13.37 -13.53
C ASN A 192 -4.64 11.90 -13.20
N CYS A 193 -3.66 11.07 -13.54
CA CYS A 193 -3.73 9.62 -13.36
C CYS A 193 -2.79 9.13 -12.24
N ILE A 194 -3.17 8.01 -11.63
CA ILE A 194 -2.36 7.24 -10.71
C ILE A 194 -1.64 6.14 -11.48
N VAL A 195 -0.33 6.01 -11.30
CA VAL A 195 0.45 4.90 -11.85
C VAL A 195 0.25 3.66 -10.96
N GLU A 196 -0.61 2.75 -11.37
CA GLU A 196 -0.89 1.51 -10.63
C GLU A 196 0.20 0.44 -10.87
N GLN A 197 0.71 0.36 -12.09
CA GLN A 197 1.74 -0.64 -12.41
C GLN A 197 2.67 -0.17 -13.53
N VAL A 198 3.97 -0.25 -13.31
CA VAL A 198 4.94 -0.23 -14.41
C VAL A 198 5.01 -1.62 -15.03
N ARG A 199 4.47 -1.79 -16.25
CA ARG A 199 4.49 -3.08 -16.94
C ARG A 199 5.89 -3.32 -17.52
N GLU A 200 6.34 -2.34 -18.29
CA GLU A 200 7.61 -2.30 -19.02
C GLU A 200 8.19 -0.88 -18.99
N GLY A 201 9.42 -0.68 -19.45
CA GLY A 201 10.07 0.65 -19.47
C GLY A 201 9.40 1.69 -20.36
N SER A 202 8.44 1.30 -21.22
CA SER A 202 7.64 2.22 -22.04
C SER A 202 6.14 1.96 -21.95
N SER A 203 5.68 1.15 -20.98
CA SER A 203 4.26 0.82 -20.80
C SER A 203 3.84 0.83 -19.33
N LEU A 204 2.80 1.60 -19.04
CA LEU A 204 2.26 1.85 -17.71
C LEU A 204 0.79 1.44 -17.67
N ARG A 205 0.35 0.79 -16.59
CA ARG A 205 -1.07 0.73 -16.24
C ARG A 205 -1.39 1.93 -15.37
N LEU A 206 -2.34 2.72 -15.83
CA LEU A 206 -2.82 3.91 -15.17
C LEU A 206 -4.25 3.71 -14.67
N GLU A 207 -4.58 4.44 -13.62
CA GLU A 207 -5.94 4.61 -13.13
C GLU A 207 -6.28 6.10 -13.12
N LEU A 208 -7.40 6.47 -13.73
CA LEU A 208 -7.95 7.83 -13.70
C LEU A 208 -9.05 7.90 -12.63
N PRO A 209 -8.82 8.50 -11.45
CA PRO A 209 -9.75 8.51 -10.33
C PRO A 209 -10.78 9.64 -10.43
N GLU A 210 -11.72 9.51 -11.37
CA GLU A 210 -12.91 10.36 -11.46
C GLU A 210 -14.12 9.67 -10.81
N LYS A 211 -15.36 10.13 -11.09
CA LYS A 211 -16.59 9.49 -10.58
C LYS A 211 -16.63 7.98 -10.87
N THR A 212 -16.23 7.60 -12.09
CA THR A 212 -15.94 6.21 -12.45
C THR A 212 -14.46 6.10 -12.73
N HIS A 213 -13.78 5.24 -11.98
CA HIS A 213 -12.36 5.02 -12.11
C HIS A 213 -12.08 4.26 -13.39
N LYS A 214 -11.33 4.87 -14.32
CA LYS A 214 -10.97 4.20 -15.59
C LYS A 214 -9.55 3.67 -15.49
N VAL A 215 -9.38 2.37 -15.70
CA VAL A 215 -8.08 1.70 -15.70
C VAL A 215 -7.71 1.31 -17.12
N PHE A 216 -6.58 1.80 -17.60
CA PHE A 216 -6.10 1.58 -18.97
C PHE A 216 -4.57 1.43 -19.02
N VAL A 217 -4.07 0.94 -20.14
CA VAL A 217 -2.63 0.85 -20.40
C VAL A 217 -2.22 2.01 -21.30
N LEU A 218 -1.23 2.79 -20.84
CA LEU A 218 -0.58 3.83 -21.62
C LEU A 218 0.75 3.30 -22.16
N HIS A 219 0.99 3.54 -23.44
CA HIS A 219 2.31 3.39 -24.07
C HIS A 219 2.92 4.77 -24.27
N LEU A 220 4.18 4.93 -23.90
CA LEU A 220 4.89 6.20 -24.09
C LEU A 220 5.11 6.44 -25.58
N ALA A 221 4.65 7.58 -26.09
CA ALA A 221 4.78 7.93 -27.49
C ALA A 221 6.26 8.13 -27.88
N GLY A 222 6.66 7.60 -29.02
CA GLY A 222 8.01 7.80 -29.58
C GLY A 222 9.12 6.98 -28.92
N VAL A 223 8.82 6.14 -27.93
CA VAL A 223 9.83 5.29 -27.26
C VAL A 223 9.36 3.85 -27.12
N GLN A 224 10.30 2.91 -27.22
CA GLN A 224 10.04 1.49 -27.01
C GLN A 224 11.13 0.89 -26.13
N ALA A 225 10.73 0.33 -24.99
CA ALA A 225 11.60 -0.44 -24.13
C ALA A 225 11.61 -1.93 -24.52
N PRO A 226 12.65 -2.69 -24.12
CA PRO A 226 12.66 -4.15 -24.27
C PRO A 226 11.45 -4.80 -23.60
N ARG A 227 10.82 -5.77 -24.29
CA ARG A 227 9.70 -6.56 -23.77
C ARG A 227 10.21 -7.65 -22.83
N ILE A 228 9.37 -8.07 -21.88
CA ILE A 228 9.66 -9.19 -20.97
C ILE A 228 9.10 -10.50 -21.58
N PRO A 229 9.83 -11.64 -21.60
CA PRO A 229 11.12 -11.88 -20.96
C PRO A 229 12.28 -11.18 -21.67
N VAL A 230 13.16 -10.58 -20.88
CA VAL A 230 14.31 -9.84 -21.38
C VAL A 230 15.21 -10.83 -22.16
N PRO A 231 15.63 -10.52 -23.39
CA PRO A 231 16.64 -11.32 -24.09
C PRO A 231 17.87 -11.51 -23.20
N LYS A 232 18.57 -12.65 -23.30
CA LYS A 232 19.71 -13.03 -22.43
C LYS A 232 20.82 -11.96 -22.35
N SER A 233 20.85 -11.01 -23.29
CA SER A 233 21.70 -9.83 -23.32
C SER A 233 20.94 -8.54 -22.95
N GLY A 234 20.61 -8.38 -21.66
CA GLY A 234 20.66 -7.06 -21.03
C GLY A 234 19.35 -6.30 -20.72
N VAL A 235 19.46 -5.57 -19.61
CA VAL A 235 18.70 -4.38 -19.16
C VAL A 235 17.39 -4.62 -18.38
N TYR A 236 17.54 -5.13 -17.14
CA TYR A 236 16.53 -4.94 -16.08
C TYR A 236 16.41 -3.48 -15.60
N ILE A 237 17.29 -2.58 -16.06
CA ILE A 237 17.44 -1.21 -15.57
C ILE A 237 16.27 -0.31 -16.01
N CYS A 238 15.75 -0.43 -17.24
CA CYS A 238 14.76 0.53 -17.76
C CYS A 238 13.43 0.50 -16.98
N LYS A 239 12.91 -0.70 -16.66
CA LYS A 239 11.69 -0.82 -15.87
C LYS A 239 11.87 -0.30 -14.45
N HIS A 240 13.01 -0.63 -13.83
CA HIS A 240 13.31 -0.22 -12.48
C HIS A 240 13.50 1.30 -12.41
N TRP A 241 14.19 1.88 -13.39
CA TRP A 241 14.41 3.32 -13.51
C TRP A 241 13.11 4.09 -13.70
N LEU A 242 12.23 3.66 -14.63
CA LEU A 242 10.93 4.33 -14.82
C LEU A 242 10.06 4.24 -13.57
N ALA A 243 10.02 3.08 -12.90
CA ALA A 243 9.36 2.96 -11.61
C ALA A 243 9.96 3.95 -10.59
N TRP A 244 11.28 3.95 -10.44
CA TRP A 244 11.95 4.80 -9.47
C TRP A 244 11.68 6.29 -9.72
N CYS A 245 11.83 6.77 -10.96
CA CYS A 245 11.57 8.17 -11.32
C CYS A 245 10.12 8.57 -11.12
N LEU A 246 9.15 7.75 -11.53
CA LEU A 246 7.72 8.09 -11.34
C LEU A 246 7.34 8.12 -9.85
N PHE A 247 7.96 7.31 -9.01
CA PHE A 247 7.68 7.27 -7.57
C PHE A 247 8.49 8.28 -6.74
N THR A 248 9.56 8.88 -7.28
CA THR A 248 10.36 9.92 -6.60
C THR A 248 10.12 11.34 -7.11
N VAL A 249 9.64 11.51 -8.35
CA VAL A 249 9.51 12.83 -9.00
C VAL A 249 8.06 13.33 -9.10
N PHE A 250 7.05 12.47 -8.96
CA PHE A 250 5.63 12.81 -9.21
C PHE A 250 4.67 12.52 -8.03
N VAL A 251 5.15 12.57 -6.78
CA VAL A 251 4.28 12.53 -5.58
C VAL A 251 4.03 13.93 -5.05
#